data_AF-A0A7T0FZP5-F1
#
_entry.id   AF-A0A7T0FZP5-F1
#
_cell.length_a   1.000
_cell.length_b   1.000
_cell.length_c   1.000
_cell.angle_alpha   90.00
_cell.angle_beta   90.00
_cell.angle_gamma   90.00
#
_symmetry.space_group_name_H-M   'P 1'
#
loop_
_entity.id
_entity.type
_entity.pdbx_description
1 polymer ?
#
loop_
_entity_poly.entity_id
_entity_poly.type
_entity_poly.pdbx_seq_one_letter_code
_entity_poly.pdbx_strand_id
1 'polypeptide(L)'
;MPPEILEEVREIESPFLDSPEIVEEGRQIYFGKGLCVTCHSKNGEGVRLPGHSPRNFTDIKWQDMRTDGELMWVLKNGSPGTGMPIRVGKVITEEEGWKVIQFIRSFGMAQTAEGQ
;
A
#
# COMPACT_ATOMS: atom_id res chain seq x y z
N MET A 1 8.40 2.00 13.28
CA MET A 1 7.20 2.41 14.04
C MET A 1 7.42 1.96 15.48
N PRO A 2 7.23 2.84 16.48
CA PRO A 2 7.24 2.46 17.90
C PRO A 2 6.24 1.32 18.19
N PRO A 3 6.55 0.37 19.09
CA PRO A 3 5.65 -0.76 19.40
C PRO A 3 4.26 -0.36 19.89
N GLU A 4 4.14 0.74 20.62
CA GLU A 4 2.88 1.21 21.19
C GLU A 4 1.94 1.69 20.07
N ILE A 5 2.51 2.37 19.06
CA ILE A 5 1.77 2.81 17.87
C ILE A 5 1.36 1.61 17.01
N LEU A 6 2.17 0.55 16.97
CA LEU A 6 1.87 -0.65 16.19
C LEU A 6 0.56 -1.31 16.64
N GLU A 7 0.33 -1.39 17.95
CA GLU A 7 -0.91 -1.97 18.49
C GLU A 7 -2.12 -1.11 18.11
N GLU A 8 -2.04 0.21 18.27
CA GLU A 8 -3.11 1.13 17.92
C GLU A 8 -3.46 1.09 16.42
N VAL A 9 -2.46 1.12 15.53
CA VAL A 9 -2.72 1.15 14.07
C VAL A 9 -3.22 -0.18 13.54
N ARG A 10 -3.02 -1.29 14.26
CA ARG A 10 -3.53 -2.60 13.84
C ARG A 10 -5.05 -2.71 13.93
N GLU A 11 -5.65 -1.95 14.85
CA GLU A 11 -7.09 -1.85 15.04
C GLU A 11 -7.75 -0.85 14.06
N ILE A 12 -6.97 -0.09 13.29
CA ILE A 12 -7.52 0.87 12.32
C ILE A 12 -7.86 0.14 11.03
N GLU A 13 -9.15 0.14 10.70
CA GLU A 13 -9.70 -0.42 9.48
C GLU A 13 -10.05 0.66 8.44
N SER A 14 -10.08 0.25 7.17
CA SER A 14 -10.58 1.09 6.08
C SER A 14 -12.07 1.40 6.30
N PRO A 15 -12.52 2.66 6.12
CA PRO A 15 -13.94 2.99 6.16
C PRO A 15 -14.70 2.56 4.88
N PHE A 16 -13.98 2.08 3.86
CA PHE A 16 -14.55 1.67 2.58
C PHE A 16 -14.83 0.18 2.55
N LEU A 17 -15.92 -0.19 1.89
CA LEU A 17 -16.23 -1.57 1.55
C LEU A 17 -15.24 -2.10 0.50
N ASP A 18 -14.96 -3.40 0.58
CA ASP A 18 -14.26 -4.12 -0.47
C ASP A 18 -15.13 -4.16 -1.73
N SER A 19 -14.85 -3.26 -2.67
CA SER A 19 -15.57 -3.19 -3.95
C SER A 19 -14.62 -2.96 -5.12
N PRO A 20 -14.96 -3.46 -6.33
CA PRO A 20 -14.17 -3.19 -7.53
C PRO A 20 -14.04 -1.69 -7.86
N GLU A 21 -15.04 -0.89 -7.50
CA GLU A 21 -15.03 0.57 -7.69
C GLU A 21 -13.94 1.24 -6.85
N ILE A 22 -13.84 0.88 -5.56
CA ILE A 22 -12.80 1.40 -4.67
C ILE A 22 -11.40 0.97 -5.12
N VAL A 23 -11.26 -0.28 -5.59
CA VAL A 23 -10.01 -0.78 -6.16
C VAL A 23 -9.61 0.01 -7.41
N GLU A 24 -10.56 0.33 -8.30
CA GLU A 24 -10.29 1.12 -9.49
C GLU A 24 -9.92 2.57 -9.15
N GLU A 25 -10.60 3.20 -8.20
CA GLU A 25 -10.20 4.53 -7.70
C GLU A 25 -8.79 4.52 -7.11
N GLY A 26 -8.48 3.49 -6.32
CA GLY A 26 -7.13 3.23 -5.79
C GLY A 26 -6.09 3.07 -6.89
N ARG A 27 -6.45 2.38 -7.98
CA ARG A 27 -5.60 2.20 -9.16
C ARG A 27 -5.26 3.55 -9.80
N GLN A 28 -6.25 4.42 -9.98
CA GLN A 28 -6.02 5.77 -10.54
C GLN A 28 -5.05 6.58 -9.67
N ILE A 29 -5.15 6.46 -8.34
CA ILE A 29 -4.24 7.13 -7.40
C ILE A 29 -2.83 6.55 -7.51
N TYR A 30 -2.69 5.22 -7.55
CA TYR A 30 -1.42 4.51 -7.64
C TYR A 30 -0.59 4.92 -8.87
N PHE A 31 -1.25 4.99 -10.03
CA PHE A 31 -0.62 5.35 -11.31
C PHE A 31 -0.57 6.86 -11.57
N GLY A 32 -1.38 7.65 -10.86
CA GLY A 32 -1.44 9.09 -10.98
C GLY A 32 -0.72 9.80 -9.84
N LYS A 33 -1.46 10.65 -9.12
CA LYS A 33 -0.90 11.59 -8.14
C LYS A 33 -0.20 10.94 -6.93
N GLY A 34 -0.49 9.68 -6.62
CA GLY A 34 0.21 8.94 -5.57
C GLY A 34 1.68 8.65 -5.93
N LEU A 35 2.00 8.61 -7.24
CA LEU A 35 3.33 8.30 -7.77
C LEU A 35 3.91 6.97 -7.24
N CYS A 36 3.04 6.06 -6.83
CA CYS A 36 3.40 4.78 -6.23
C CYS A 36 4.12 3.89 -7.25
N VAL A 37 3.60 3.87 -8.48
CA VAL A 37 4.12 3.08 -9.61
C VAL A 37 5.60 3.34 -9.92
N THR A 38 6.11 4.54 -9.64
CA THR A 38 7.50 4.92 -9.94
C THR A 38 8.51 4.04 -9.22
N CYS A 39 8.17 3.61 -8.00
CA CYS A 39 9.01 2.75 -7.18
C CYS A 39 8.45 1.33 -7.10
N HIS A 40 7.14 1.18 -6.97
CA HIS A 40 6.50 -0.12 -6.76
C HIS A 40 6.14 -0.85 -8.07
N SER A 41 6.54 -0.32 -9.22
CA SER A 41 6.30 -0.84 -10.58
C SER A 41 4.82 -1.03 -10.93
N LYS A 42 4.52 -1.36 -12.19
CA LYS A 42 3.13 -1.56 -12.65
C LYS A 42 2.53 -2.87 -12.12
N ASN A 43 3.38 -3.87 -11.90
CA ASN A 43 3.02 -5.20 -11.43
C ASN A 43 3.15 -5.37 -9.90
N GLY A 44 3.47 -4.30 -9.16
CA GLY A 44 3.57 -4.35 -7.70
C GLY A 44 4.85 -5.01 -7.16
N GLU A 45 5.76 -5.47 -8.01
CA GLU A 45 6.97 -6.18 -7.60
C GLU A 45 8.08 -5.26 -7.08
N GLY A 46 7.98 -3.96 -7.40
CA GLY A 46 9.00 -2.99 -7.08
C GLY A 46 10.18 -2.99 -8.05
N VAL A 47 10.76 -1.81 -8.26
CA VAL A 47 11.99 -1.65 -9.04
C VAL A 47 13.21 -2.03 -8.17
N ARG A 48 14.09 -2.89 -8.69
CA ARG A 48 15.36 -3.22 -8.02
C ARG A 48 16.43 -2.25 -8.48
N LEU A 49 16.80 -1.30 -7.62
CA LEU A 49 17.94 -0.41 -7.82
C LEU A 49 18.88 -0.50 -6.62
N PRO A 50 20.20 -0.30 -6.80
CA PRO A 50 21.14 -0.25 -5.68
C PRO A 50 20.68 0.78 -4.63
N GLY A 51 20.50 0.34 -3.37
CA GLY A 51 20.02 1.19 -2.28
C GLY A 51 18.52 1.49 -2.28
N HIS A 52 17.75 0.95 -3.23
CA HIS A 52 16.29 1.07 -3.25
C HIS A 52 15.65 -0.31 -3.37
N SER A 53 14.99 -0.75 -2.30
CA SER A 53 14.23 -1.99 -2.28
C SER A 53 12.79 -1.70 -1.86
N PRO A 54 11.96 -1.19 -2.79
CA PRO A 54 10.53 -1.07 -2.58
C PRO A 54 9.93 -2.42 -2.18
N ARG A 55 8.84 -2.38 -1.44
CA ARG A 55 8.13 -3.59 -1.06
C ARG A 55 7.52 -4.26 -2.29
N ASN A 56 7.72 -5.58 -2.39
CA ASN A 56 6.97 -6.42 -3.30
C ASN A 56 5.57 -6.66 -2.71
N PHE A 57 4.54 -6.11 -3.37
CA PHE A 57 3.12 -6.26 -3.03
C PHE A 57 2.50 -7.57 -3.53
N THR A 58 3.19 -8.32 -4.40
CA THR A 58 2.76 -9.66 -4.83
C THR A 58 3.13 -10.75 -3.81
N ASP A 59 3.93 -10.43 -2.79
CA ASP A 59 4.28 -11.36 -1.71
C ASP A 59 3.09 -11.55 -0.75
N ILE A 60 2.40 -12.68 -0.89
CA ILE A 60 1.21 -13.05 -0.10
C ILE A 60 1.53 -13.09 1.40
N LYS A 61 2.69 -13.63 1.81
CA LYS A 61 3.05 -13.69 3.23
C LYS A 61 3.22 -12.30 3.80
N TRP A 62 3.80 -11.38 3.02
CA TRP A 62 3.90 -9.99 3.45
C TRP A 62 2.53 -9.31 3.53
N GLN A 63 1.62 -9.57 2.58
CA GLN A 63 0.25 -9.06 2.62
C GLN A 63 -0.47 -9.51 3.90
N ASP A 64 -0.45 -10.81 4.20
CA ASP A 64 -1.15 -11.40 5.35
C ASP A 64 -0.61 -10.92 6.71
N MET A 65 0.68 -10.57 6.78
CA MET A 65 1.32 -10.12 8.03
C MET A 65 1.05 -8.64 8.37
N ARG A 66 0.42 -7.88 7.47
CA ARG A 66 0.22 -6.43 7.62
C ARG A 66 -1.25 -6.08 7.62
N THR A 67 -1.66 -5.21 8.52
CA THR A 67 -3.01 -4.63 8.51
C THR A 67 -3.07 -3.39 7.61
N ASP A 68 -4.27 -2.99 7.22
CA ASP A 68 -4.46 -1.78 6.41
C ASP A 68 -4.06 -0.51 7.18
N GLY A 69 -4.31 -0.47 8.49
CA GLY A 69 -3.85 0.62 9.34
C GLY A 69 -2.32 0.75 9.41
N GLU A 70 -1.57 -0.37 9.38
CA GLU A 70 -0.10 -0.32 9.23
C GLU A 70 0.30 0.31 7.89
N LEU A 71 -0.40 -0.02 6.80
CA LEU A 71 -0.13 0.56 5.47
C LEU A 71 -0.48 2.05 5.44
N MET A 72 -1.60 2.45 6.04
CA MET A 72 -1.98 3.85 6.18
C MET A 72 -0.95 4.63 6.99
N TRP A 73 -0.43 4.04 8.07
CA TRP A 73 0.65 4.65 8.85
C TRP A 73 1.89 4.91 7.98
N VAL A 74 2.29 3.96 7.13
CA VAL A 74 3.39 4.16 6.17
C VAL A 74 3.08 5.26 5.17
N LEU A 75 1.85 5.36 4.67
CA LEU A 75 1.47 6.45 3.75
C LEU A 75 1.51 7.83 4.41
N LYS A 76 1.21 7.92 5.72
CA LYS A 76 1.24 9.16 6.51
C LYS A 76 2.64 9.55 7.00
N ASN A 77 3.53 8.59 7.21
CA ASN A 77 4.82 8.82 7.88
C ASN A 77 6.04 8.48 7.01
N GLY A 78 5.83 7.91 5.83
CA GLY A 78 6.87 7.22 5.09
C GLY A 78 7.31 5.93 5.78
N SER A 79 8.37 5.31 5.28
CA SER A 79 8.97 4.14 5.93
C SER A 79 10.40 4.47 6.38
N PRO A 80 10.64 4.66 7.69
CA PRO A 80 11.96 5.03 8.22
C PRO A 80 13.07 4.09 7.76
N GLY A 81 14.22 4.67 7.38
CA GLY A 81 15.36 3.90 6.86
C GLY A 81 15.21 3.46 5.39
N THR A 82 14.17 3.91 4.68
CA THR A 82 13.95 3.60 3.26
C THR A 82 13.71 4.88 2.45
N GLY A 83 13.60 4.74 1.12
CA GLY A 83 13.21 5.82 0.22
C GLY A 83 11.70 6.09 0.13
N MET A 84 10.85 5.41 0.92
CA MET A 84 9.39 5.62 0.86
C MET A 84 9.00 6.95 1.53
N PRO A 85 8.51 7.95 0.77
CA PRO A 85 8.18 9.26 1.31
C PRO A 85 6.77 9.29 1.91
N ILE A 86 6.47 10.36 2.64
CA ILE A 86 5.10 10.69 3.07
C ILE A 86 4.26 11.00 1.83
N ARG A 87 3.09 10.37 1.72
CA ARG A 87 2.13 10.59 0.62
C ARG A 87 0.86 11.27 1.12
N VAL A 88 0.23 10.70 2.14
CA VAL A 88 -0.99 11.24 2.74
C VAL A 88 -0.68 12.56 3.44
N GLY A 89 -1.50 13.59 3.17
CA GLY A 89 -1.28 14.95 3.67
C GLY A 89 -0.20 15.74 2.92
N LYS A 90 0.39 15.16 1.85
CA LYS A 90 1.35 15.85 0.96
C LYS A 90 0.87 15.87 -0.49
N VAL A 91 0.55 14.71 -1.05
CA VAL A 91 0.13 14.57 -2.46
C VAL A 91 -1.22 13.87 -2.63
N ILE A 92 -1.68 13.15 -1.60
CA ILE A 92 -3.00 12.52 -1.55
C ILE A 92 -3.69 12.77 -0.21
N THR A 93 -5.01 12.70 -0.18
CA THR A 93 -5.82 12.76 1.05
C THR A 93 -5.79 11.43 1.80
N GLU A 94 -6.31 11.41 3.02
CA GLU A 94 -6.45 10.17 3.79
C GLU A 94 -7.45 9.19 3.15
N GLU A 95 -8.59 9.70 2.67
CA GLU A 95 -9.55 8.92 1.89
C GLU A 95 -8.88 8.25 0.67
N GLU A 96 -8.06 9.00 -0.06
CA GLU A 96 -7.30 8.47 -1.19
C GLU A 96 -6.23 7.46 -0.76
N GLY A 97 -5.65 7.65 0.43
CA GLY A 97 -4.76 6.70 1.07
C GLY A 97 -5.44 5.34 1.30
N TRP A 98 -6.67 5.33 1.81
CA TRP A 98 -7.43 4.08 1.99
C TRP A 98 -7.75 3.42 0.65
N LYS A 99 -8.18 4.19 -0.35
CA LYS A 99 -8.47 3.67 -1.69
C LYS A 99 -7.22 3.05 -2.35
N VAL A 100 -6.06 3.70 -2.27
CA VAL A 100 -4.83 3.13 -2.84
C VAL A 100 -4.36 1.87 -2.11
N ILE A 101 -4.64 1.73 -0.81
CA ILE A 101 -4.37 0.49 -0.06
C ILE A 101 -5.20 -0.67 -0.64
N GLN A 102 -6.48 -0.45 -0.96
CA GLN A 102 -7.32 -1.49 -1.58
C GLN A 102 -6.77 -1.96 -2.92
N PHE A 103 -6.25 -1.04 -3.73
CA PHE A 103 -5.53 -1.43 -4.94
C PHE A 103 -4.24 -2.20 -4.65
N ILE A 104 -3.46 -1.81 -3.62
CA ILE A 104 -2.27 -2.55 -3.20
C ILE A 104 -2.60 -3.99 -2.76
N ARG A 105 -3.74 -4.21 -2.09
CA ARG A 105 -4.21 -5.55 -1.69
C ARG A 105 -4.50 -6.45 -2.89
N SER A 106 -5.00 -5.88 -3.99
CA SER A 106 -5.33 -6.64 -5.20
C SER A 106 -4.14 -7.40 -5.80
N PHE A 107 -2.90 -6.94 -5.61
CA PHE A 107 -1.69 -7.63 -6.07
C PHE A 107 -1.46 -9.00 -5.38
N GLY A 108 -1.91 -9.16 -4.13
CA GLY A 108 -1.86 -10.42 -3.41
C GLY A 108 -2.97 -11.39 -3.82
N MET A 109 -4.12 -10.86 -4.25
CA MET A 109 -5.29 -11.64 -4.65
C MET A 109 -5.21 -12.15 -6.10
N ALA A 110 -4.51 -11.44 -6.99
CA ALA A 110 -4.39 -11.85 -8.39
C ALA A 110 -3.68 -13.21 -8.59
N GLN A 111 -2.77 -13.60 -7.68
CA GLN A 111 -2.08 -14.90 -7.77
C GLN A 111 -2.88 -16.08 -7.21
N THR A 112 -3.88 -15.86 -6.36
CA THR A 112 -4.72 -16.96 -5.87
C THR A 112 -5.71 -17.45 -6.95
N ALA A 113 -5.98 -16.64 -7.97
CA ALA A 113 -6.86 -16.98 -9.09
C ALA A 113 -6.17 -17.80 -10.20
N GLU A 114 -4.83 -17.81 -10.28
CA GLU A 114 -4.07 -18.55 -11.32
C GLU A 114 -3.47 -19.87 -10.80
N GLY A 115 -3.90 -20.32 -9.62
CA GLY A 115 -3.37 -21.51 -8.92
C GLY A 115 -4.38 -22.63 -8.69
N GLN A 116 -5.21 -22.96 -9.68
CA GLN A 116 -6.04 -24.18 -9.72
C GLN A 116 -5.94 -24.89 -11.06
#